data_AF-A0A0B7K687-F1
#
_entry.id   AF-A0A0B7K687-F1
#
_cell.length_a   1.000
_cell.length_b   1.000
_cell.length_c   1.000
_cell.angle_alpha   90.00
_cell.angle_beta   90.00
_cell.angle_gamma   90.00
#
_symmetry.space_group_name_H-M   'P 1'
#
loop_
_entity.id
_entity.type
_entity.pdbx_description
1 polymer ?
#
loop_
_entity_poly.entity_id
_entity_poly.type
_entity_poly.pdbx_seq_one_letter_code
_entity_poly.pdbx_strand_id
1 'polypeptide(L)'
;MSDDPRVNIPALWTTLMSSDAVWHYQSIPQPGMGGRSIREPQGKVFSSSTAVNGQTYVAPSAADFDSWASLGNPGWGWDSMGYYVRKPFTLQLPVDQETSDHLGLEWLRKDLHGSNGPLKISFPGSKENPLIKAWVDAFRGMNKTISDDPFSGVAVGGYSNGATVDQDTKTRSYAGSAYGAPLKTRRNVQVITGILTQKILLDKSDAGLNANGVEAVLDGQVQTFHASKEVILAAGVFNTPKLLEISGIGQSEILKQHNITQLLELPGVGENLQDHLMTGVSYEVNEGIVTSDPLMRQEPSALEAAQKLYAEQKGNGSGVSAINFRIRTPH
;
A
#
# COMPACT_ATOMS: atom_id res chain seq x y z
N MET A 1 -2.74 -16.44 4.17
CA MET A 1 -3.50 -15.44 3.38
C MET A 1 -4.75 -15.14 4.18
N SER A 2 -5.22 -13.90 4.19
CA SER A 2 -6.42 -13.54 4.95
C SER A 2 -7.65 -14.11 4.27
N ASP A 3 -8.53 -14.75 5.03
CA ASP A 3 -9.87 -15.15 4.57
C ASP A 3 -10.91 -14.06 4.88
N ASP A 4 -10.50 -12.93 5.46
CA ASP A 4 -11.36 -11.79 5.79
C ASP A 4 -11.94 -11.15 4.51
N PRO A 5 -13.28 -11.16 4.32
CA PRO A 5 -13.93 -10.52 3.18
C PRO A 5 -13.61 -9.02 3.08
N ARG A 6 -13.41 -8.33 4.20
CA ARG A 6 -13.07 -6.89 4.24
C ARG A 6 -11.74 -6.60 3.54
N VAL A 7 -10.79 -7.54 3.63
CA VAL A 7 -9.48 -7.47 2.95
C VAL A 7 -9.61 -7.82 1.47
N ASN A 8 -10.27 -8.94 1.17
CA ASN A 8 -10.24 -9.52 -0.17
C ASN A 8 -11.21 -8.83 -1.14
N ILE A 9 -12.36 -8.32 -0.68
CA ILE A 9 -13.35 -7.64 -1.51
C ILE A 9 -12.96 -6.17 -1.64
N PRO A 10 -12.59 -5.68 -2.84
CA PRO A 10 -12.11 -4.32 -3.03
C PRO A 10 -13.00 -3.22 -2.44
N ALA A 11 -14.33 -3.32 -2.57
CA ALA A 11 -15.29 -2.34 -2.02
C ALA A 11 -15.14 -2.05 -0.53
N LEU A 12 -14.79 -3.09 0.22
CA LEU A 12 -14.96 -3.09 1.67
C LEU A 12 -13.76 -2.50 2.40
N TRP A 13 -12.75 -2.02 1.68
CA TRP A 13 -11.49 -1.55 2.29
C TRP A 13 -11.71 -0.44 3.33
N THR A 14 -12.70 0.44 3.12
CA THR A 14 -13.02 1.53 4.05
C THR A 14 -13.47 1.02 5.42
N THR A 15 -14.08 -0.16 5.48
CA THR A 15 -14.51 -0.81 6.74
C THR A 15 -13.33 -1.25 7.60
N LEU A 16 -12.13 -1.41 7.02
CA LEU A 16 -10.92 -1.79 7.75
C LEU A 16 -10.36 -0.63 8.58
N MET A 17 -10.57 0.63 8.17
CA MET A 17 -9.93 1.82 8.74
C MET A 17 -10.32 2.11 10.20
N SER A 18 -11.45 1.58 10.64
CA SER A 18 -11.96 1.71 12.01
C SER A 18 -12.00 0.37 12.75
N SER A 19 -11.33 -0.65 12.22
CA SER A 19 -11.31 -2.01 12.77
C SER A 19 -9.99 -2.36 13.44
N ASP A 20 -9.97 -3.52 14.08
CA ASP A 20 -8.79 -4.17 14.64
C ASP A 20 -7.69 -4.50 13.62
N ALA A 21 -8.01 -4.44 12.32
CA ALA A 21 -7.08 -4.69 11.22
C ALA A 21 -6.04 -3.57 11.02
N VAL A 22 -6.16 -2.44 11.72
CA VAL A 22 -5.18 -1.34 11.66
C VAL A 22 -4.69 -0.93 13.05
N TRP A 23 -3.45 -0.46 13.10
CA TRP A 23 -2.94 0.36 14.18
C TRP A 23 -3.56 1.75 14.07
N HIS A 24 -4.19 2.22 15.14
CA HIS A 24 -4.79 3.56 15.20
C HIS A 24 -3.78 4.58 15.73
N TYR A 25 -2.64 4.74 15.05
CA TYR A 25 -1.70 5.79 15.42
C TYR A 25 -2.32 7.17 15.23
N GLN A 26 -1.80 8.12 15.99
CA GLN A 26 -2.23 9.50 15.92
C GLN A 26 -1.01 10.41 16.14
N SER A 27 -0.92 11.47 15.34
CA SER A 27 0.09 12.50 15.54
C SER A 27 -0.11 13.23 16.88
N ILE A 28 0.95 13.80 17.42
CA ILE A 28 0.80 14.89 18.40
C ILE A 28 -0.03 16.04 17.78
N PRO A 29 -0.64 16.92 18.59
CA PRO A 29 -1.31 18.12 18.08
C PRO A 29 -0.41 18.91 17.14
N GLN A 30 -0.89 19.20 15.94
CA GLN A 30 -0.10 19.83 14.88
C GLN A 30 -0.35 21.34 14.87
N PRO A 31 0.66 22.19 15.19
CA PRO A 31 0.49 23.64 15.21
C PRO A 31 0.04 24.21 13.86
N GLY A 32 0.62 23.70 12.77
CA GLY A 32 0.26 24.09 11.40
C GLY A 32 -1.15 23.67 10.96
N MET A 33 -1.87 22.89 11.77
CA MET A 33 -3.23 22.42 11.50
C MET A 33 -4.23 22.82 12.60
N GLY A 34 -3.95 23.91 13.31
CA GLY A 34 -4.83 24.47 14.34
C GLY A 34 -4.92 23.60 15.60
N GLY A 35 -3.85 22.87 15.93
CA GLY A 35 -3.80 21.99 17.10
C GLY A 35 -4.53 20.65 16.93
N ARG A 36 -4.95 20.32 15.70
CA ARG A 36 -5.55 19.00 15.42
C ARG A 36 -4.50 17.89 15.48
N SER A 37 -4.91 16.74 16.00
CA SER A 37 -4.16 15.49 15.90
C SER A 37 -4.69 14.66 14.73
N ILE A 38 -3.79 14.22 13.85
CA ILE A 38 -4.12 13.51 12.60
C ILE A 38 -4.01 12.01 12.82
N ARG A 39 -4.99 11.26 12.29
CA ARG A 39 -5.02 9.80 12.37
C ARG A 39 -4.10 9.22 11.30
N GLU A 40 -3.25 8.28 11.70
CA GLU A 40 -2.27 7.61 10.83
C GLU A 40 -2.50 6.09 10.83
N PRO A 41 -3.58 5.59 10.18
CA PRO A 41 -3.89 4.17 10.19
C PRO A 41 -2.82 3.35 9.46
N GLN A 42 -2.28 2.32 10.10
CA GLN A 42 -1.31 1.39 9.50
C GLN A 42 -1.78 -0.05 9.61
N GLY A 43 -1.56 -0.90 8.61
CA GLY A 43 -2.08 -2.27 8.62
C GLY A 43 -1.50 -3.12 9.76
N LYS A 44 -2.40 -3.65 10.61
CA LYS A 44 -2.14 -4.58 11.73
C LYS A 44 -2.68 -5.97 11.38
N VAL A 45 -2.31 -6.46 10.21
CA VAL A 45 -2.66 -7.81 9.74
C VAL A 45 -1.47 -8.39 8.99
N PHE A 46 -1.52 -9.68 8.69
CA PHE A 46 -0.55 -10.29 7.80
C PHE A 46 -0.47 -9.52 6.47
N SER A 47 0.74 -9.19 6.01
CA SER A 47 1.01 -8.31 4.86
C SER A 47 0.69 -6.82 5.05
N SER A 48 0.45 -6.40 6.29
CA SER A 48 0.41 -5.01 6.78
C SER A 48 -0.44 -4.09 5.90
N SER A 49 0.01 -2.86 5.64
CA SER A 49 -0.78 -1.80 5.01
C SER A 49 -1.27 -2.16 3.59
N THR A 50 -0.62 -3.09 2.89
CA THR A 50 -1.10 -3.55 1.56
C THR A 50 -2.44 -4.29 1.61
N ALA A 51 -2.77 -4.90 2.76
CA ALA A 51 -4.03 -5.60 2.96
C ALA A 51 -5.20 -4.64 3.27
N VAL A 52 -4.93 -3.38 3.62
CA VAL A 52 -5.94 -2.43 4.08
C VAL A 52 -6.03 -1.15 3.25
N ASN A 53 -5.02 -0.84 2.41
CA ASN A 53 -4.96 0.40 1.62
C ASN A 53 -6.09 0.54 0.57
N GLY A 54 -6.19 1.73 -0.03
CA GLY A 54 -7.13 2.06 -1.11
C GLY A 54 -6.76 1.55 -2.50
N GLN A 55 -5.83 0.59 -2.62
CA GLN A 55 -5.54 -0.19 -3.85
C GLN A 55 -5.03 0.58 -5.07
N THR A 56 -4.83 1.89 -4.97
CA THR A 56 -4.30 2.71 -6.07
C THR A 56 -2.86 2.29 -6.38
N TYR A 57 -2.53 2.06 -7.65
CA TYR A 57 -1.19 1.71 -8.12
C TYR A 57 -0.67 2.79 -9.06
N VAL A 58 0.23 3.63 -8.53
CA VAL A 58 0.81 4.80 -9.22
C VAL A 58 2.31 4.57 -9.38
N ALA A 59 2.85 4.95 -10.54
CA ALA A 59 4.28 4.82 -10.79
C ALA A 59 5.05 5.98 -10.11
N PRO A 60 6.24 5.71 -9.57
CA PRO A 60 7.14 6.77 -9.12
C PRO A 60 7.80 7.49 -10.30
N SER A 61 8.39 8.67 -10.05
CA SER A 61 9.19 9.39 -11.04
C SER A 61 10.65 8.92 -11.00
N ALA A 62 11.33 8.93 -12.15
CA ALA A 62 12.77 8.67 -12.21
C ALA A 62 13.57 9.64 -11.32
N ALA A 63 13.14 10.91 -11.29
CA ALA A 63 13.77 11.96 -10.49
C ALA A 63 13.82 11.65 -8.99
N ASP A 64 12.85 10.89 -8.47
CA ASP A 64 12.82 10.51 -7.05
C ASP A 64 13.99 9.57 -6.71
N PHE A 65 14.26 8.60 -7.58
CA PHE A 65 15.36 7.65 -7.43
C PHE A 65 16.73 8.28 -7.70
N ASP A 66 16.83 9.09 -8.75
CA ASP A 66 18.08 9.79 -9.07
C ASP A 66 18.48 10.76 -7.95
N SER A 67 17.49 11.35 -7.27
CA SER A 67 17.71 12.13 -6.06
C SER A 67 18.34 11.28 -4.95
N TRP A 68 17.86 10.05 -4.72
CA TRP A 68 18.50 9.14 -3.74
C TRP A 68 19.95 8.82 -4.08
N ALA A 69 20.26 8.58 -5.35
CA ALA A 69 21.63 8.38 -5.78
C ALA A 69 22.50 9.62 -5.54
N SER A 70 21.97 10.80 -5.85
CA SER A 70 22.66 12.09 -5.65
C SER A 70 22.91 12.41 -4.16
N LEU A 71 22.06 11.90 -3.26
CA LEU A 71 22.23 12.01 -1.80
C LEU A 71 23.31 11.07 -1.24
N GLY A 72 24.06 10.36 -2.10
CA GLY A 72 25.17 9.51 -1.69
C GLY A 72 24.82 8.03 -1.57
N ASN A 73 23.78 7.55 -2.27
CA ASN A 73 23.38 6.14 -2.29
C ASN A 73 23.60 5.50 -3.67
N PRO A 74 24.84 5.10 -4.03
CA PRO A 74 25.12 4.47 -5.31
C PRO A 74 24.23 3.25 -5.57
N GLY A 75 23.77 3.10 -6.81
CA GLY A 75 22.88 2.00 -7.21
C GLY A 75 21.40 2.24 -6.93
N TRP A 76 21.02 3.38 -6.34
CA TRP A 76 19.61 3.74 -6.09
C TRP A 76 18.99 4.67 -7.14
N GLY A 77 19.70 4.96 -8.24
CA GLY A 77 19.17 5.75 -9.36
C GLY A 77 18.24 4.97 -10.29
N TRP A 78 17.52 5.66 -11.17
CA TRP A 78 16.49 5.07 -12.03
C TRP A 78 17.02 3.96 -12.94
N ASP A 79 18.25 4.09 -13.44
CA ASP A 79 18.89 3.06 -14.27
C ASP A 79 18.98 1.70 -13.56
N SER A 80 19.16 1.72 -12.24
CA SER A 80 19.21 0.51 -11.41
C SER A 80 17.82 0.10 -10.93
N MET A 81 17.00 1.07 -10.54
CA MET A 81 15.75 0.82 -9.82
C MET A 81 14.53 0.63 -10.73
N GLY A 82 14.52 1.20 -11.94
CA GLY A 82 13.39 1.13 -12.86
C GLY A 82 12.97 -0.31 -13.19
N TYR A 83 13.94 -1.22 -13.31
CA TYR A 83 13.64 -2.66 -13.45
C TYR A 83 12.86 -3.20 -12.25
N TYR A 84 13.27 -2.85 -11.02
CA TYR A 84 12.61 -3.29 -9.79
C TYR A 84 11.29 -2.59 -9.51
N VAL A 85 11.02 -1.44 -10.13
CA VAL A 85 9.69 -0.81 -10.14
C VAL A 85 8.71 -1.65 -10.99
N ARG A 86 9.17 -2.23 -12.10
CA ARG A 86 8.33 -3.02 -13.03
C ARG A 86 8.27 -4.52 -12.70
N LYS A 87 9.32 -5.08 -12.12
CA LYS A 87 9.43 -6.50 -11.75
C LYS A 87 8.27 -7.05 -10.91
N PRO A 88 7.71 -6.33 -9.91
CA PRO A 88 6.77 -6.90 -8.95
C PRO A 88 5.38 -7.20 -9.52
N PHE A 89 5.00 -6.59 -10.64
CA PHE A 89 3.62 -6.63 -11.12
C PHE A 89 3.43 -7.30 -12.48
N THR A 90 2.18 -7.69 -12.72
CA THR A 90 1.62 -8.05 -14.02
C THR A 90 0.39 -7.21 -14.27
N LEU A 91 0.36 -6.47 -15.39
CA LEU A 91 -0.80 -5.69 -15.80
C LEU A 91 -1.82 -6.57 -16.54
N GLN A 92 -3.07 -6.55 -16.08
CA GLN A 92 -4.24 -7.16 -16.70
C GLN A 92 -5.05 -6.05 -17.38
N LEU A 93 -5.11 -6.08 -18.71
CA LEU A 93 -5.79 -5.08 -19.52
C LEU A 93 -7.30 -5.38 -19.61
N PRO A 94 -8.13 -4.35 -19.86
CA PRO A 94 -9.53 -4.57 -20.23
C PRO A 94 -9.67 -5.54 -21.40
N VAL A 95 -10.79 -6.29 -21.43
CA VAL A 95 -11.03 -7.32 -22.44
C VAL A 95 -11.37 -6.75 -23.82
N ASP A 96 -11.87 -5.52 -23.86
CA ASP A 96 -12.34 -4.84 -25.06
C ASP A 96 -11.69 -3.45 -25.22
N GLN A 97 -11.57 -3.03 -26.48
CA GLN A 97 -10.98 -1.75 -26.85
C GLN A 97 -11.82 -0.56 -26.36
N GLU A 98 -13.14 -0.69 -26.34
CA GLU A 98 -14.04 0.40 -25.96
C GLU A 98 -13.84 0.81 -24.48
N THR A 99 -13.65 -0.17 -23.59
CA THR A 99 -13.28 0.08 -22.20
C THR A 99 -11.89 0.73 -22.11
N SER A 100 -10.94 0.30 -22.93
CA SER A 100 -9.60 0.91 -22.96
C SER A 100 -9.63 2.37 -23.43
N ASP A 101 -10.47 2.68 -24.43
CA ASP A 101 -10.66 4.04 -24.96
C ASP A 101 -11.38 4.94 -23.94
N HIS A 102 -12.39 4.41 -23.24
CA HIS A 102 -13.10 5.10 -22.16
C HIS A 102 -12.18 5.49 -21.00
N LEU A 103 -11.19 4.64 -20.72
CA LEU A 103 -10.17 4.83 -19.69
C LEU A 103 -8.96 5.63 -20.19
N GLY A 104 -8.89 5.99 -21.48
CA GLY A 104 -7.75 6.73 -22.04
C GLY A 104 -6.41 6.02 -21.85
N LEU A 105 -6.35 4.73 -22.18
CA LEU A 105 -5.17 3.88 -21.95
C LEU A 105 -4.15 3.89 -23.11
N GLU A 106 -4.22 4.86 -24.04
CA GLU A 106 -3.32 4.93 -25.20
C GLU A 106 -1.84 5.19 -24.84
N TRP A 107 -1.56 5.62 -23.61
CA TRP A 107 -0.20 5.84 -23.08
C TRP A 107 0.54 4.56 -22.72
N LEU A 108 -0.16 3.42 -22.65
CA LEU A 108 0.40 2.14 -22.22
C LEU A 108 1.44 1.60 -23.19
N ARG A 109 2.60 1.24 -22.64
CA ARG A 109 3.70 0.63 -23.39
C ARG A 109 3.84 -0.85 -23.07
N LYS A 110 3.63 -1.69 -24.08
CA LYS A 110 3.62 -3.16 -23.94
C LYS A 110 4.89 -3.74 -23.29
N ASP A 111 6.05 -3.13 -23.52
CA ASP A 111 7.33 -3.53 -22.93
C ASP A 111 7.44 -3.21 -21.43
N LEU A 112 6.57 -2.36 -20.89
CA LEU A 112 6.57 -1.90 -19.49
C LEU A 112 5.43 -2.50 -18.65
N HIS A 113 4.55 -3.31 -19.24
CA HIS A 113 3.36 -3.86 -18.59
C HIS A 113 3.63 -4.82 -17.40
N GLY A 114 4.88 -5.19 -17.14
CA GLY A 114 5.23 -6.22 -16.16
C GLY A 114 4.67 -7.57 -16.61
N SER A 115 5.51 -8.55 -16.97
CA SER A 115 4.97 -9.79 -17.56
C SER A 115 4.93 -10.97 -16.59
N ASN A 116 5.61 -10.89 -15.45
CA ASN A 116 5.87 -12.04 -14.58
C ASN A 116 5.81 -11.74 -13.07
N GLY A 117 5.44 -10.52 -12.69
CA GLY A 117 5.33 -10.14 -11.29
C GLY A 117 4.08 -10.74 -10.64
N PRO A 118 4.16 -11.19 -9.37
CA PRO A 118 3.03 -11.85 -8.72
C PRO A 118 1.89 -10.88 -8.33
N LEU A 119 2.14 -9.56 -8.25
CA LEU A 119 1.08 -8.58 -8.05
C LEU A 119 0.27 -8.43 -9.34
N LYS A 120 -1.04 -8.51 -9.24
CA LYS A 120 -1.97 -8.31 -10.35
C LYS A 120 -2.52 -6.89 -10.27
N ILE A 121 -2.29 -6.14 -11.34
CA ILE A 121 -2.77 -4.77 -11.49
C ILE A 121 -3.79 -4.78 -12.60
N SER A 122 -4.95 -4.20 -12.36
CA SER A 122 -6.01 -4.13 -13.37
C SER A 122 -6.64 -2.75 -13.40
N PHE A 123 -7.44 -2.53 -14.44
CA PHE A 123 -8.26 -1.34 -14.58
C PHE A 123 -9.73 -1.68 -14.31
N PRO A 124 -10.57 -0.68 -13.99
CA PRO A 124 -12.00 -0.91 -13.89
C PRO A 124 -12.58 -1.43 -15.20
N GLY A 125 -13.36 -2.52 -15.13
CA GLY A 125 -13.93 -3.17 -16.32
C GLY A 125 -15.28 -2.60 -16.77
N SER A 126 -15.61 -1.36 -16.42
CA SER A 126 -16.93 -0.76 -16.72
C SER A 126 -16.77 0.64 -17.30
N LYS A 127 -17.41 0.83 -18.46
CA LYS A 127 -17.55 2.11 -19.19
C LYS A 127 -18.82 2.89 -18.82
N GLU A 128 -19.71 2.29 -18.02
CA GLU A 128 -21.02 2.88 -17.70
C GLU A 128 -20.91 4.13 -16.81
N ASN A 129 -19.80 4.29 -16.08
CA ASN A 129 -19.56 5.50 -15.28
C ASN A 129 -18.94 6.59 -16.16
N PRO A 130 -19.66 7.69 -16.45
CA PRO A 130 -19.17 8.76 -17.32
C PRO A 130 -18.03 9.58 -16.70
N LEU A 131 -17.85 9.53 -15.38
CA LEU A 131 -16.88 10.37 -14.67
C LEU A 131 -15.43 10.07 -15.07
N ILE A 132 -15.11 8.80 -15.36
CA ILE A 132 -13.73 8.44 -15.74
C ILE A 132 -13.37 9.03 -17.09
N LYS A 133 -14.27 8.92 -18.07
CA LYS A 133 -14.06 9.53 -19.38
C LYS A 133 -14.01 11.06 -19.28
N ALA A 134 -14.89 11.67 -18.48
CA ALA A 134 -14.88 13.11 -18.25
C ALA A 134 -13.53 13.59 -17.66
N TRP A 135 -12.93 12.81 -16.76
CA TRP A 135 -11.59 13.09 -16.23
C TRP A 135 -10.52 13.06 -17.33
N VAL A 136 -10.50 12.01 -18.15
CA VAL A 136 -9.56 11.88 -19.28
C VAL A 136 -9.72 13.05 -20.26
N ASP A 137 -10.95 13.35 -20.67
CA ASP A 137 -11.26 14.43 -21.61
C ASP A 137 -10.86 15.80 -21.07
N ALA A 138 -11.01 16.05 -19.76
CA ALA A 138 -10.60 17.29 -19.12
C ALA A 138 -9.08 17.51 -19.22
N PHE A 139 -8.26 16.50 -18.91
CA PHE A 139 -6.81 16.62 -19.03
C PHE A 139 -6.35 16.77 -20.48
N ARG A 140 -7.02 16.11 -21.43
CA ARG A 140 -6.79 16.31 -22.88
C ARG A 140 -7.12 17.75 -23.29
N GLY A 141 -8.27 18.28 -22.89
CA GLY A 141 -8.70 19.64 -23.20
C GLY A 141 -7.77 20.73 -22.64
N MET A 142 -7.09 20.45 -21.52
CA MET A 142 -6.07 21.33 -20.94
C MET A 142 -4.66 21.13 -21.51
N ASN A 143 -4.47 20.15 -22.40
CA ASN A 143 -3.15 19.69 -22.85
C ASN A 143 -2.22 19.34 -21.67
N LYS A 144 -2.76 18.60 -20.70
CA LYS A 144 -2.10 18.16 -19.45
C LYS A 144 -2.07 16.64 -19.31
N THR A 145 -2.13 15.90 -20.40
CA THR A 145 -1.95 14.44 -20.40
C THR A 145 -0.49 14.06 -20.17
N ILE A 146 -0.27 12.81 -19.78
CA ILE A 146 1.06 12.24 -19.70
C ILE A 146 1.72 12.14 -21.10
N SER A 147 3.05 12.21 -21.14
CA SER A 147 3.84 12.15 -22.39
C SER A 147 4.44 10.78 -22.72
N ASP A 148 4.50 9.87 -21.76
CA ASP A 148 4.95 8.47 -21.91
C ASP A 148 4.25 7.61 -20.84
N ASP A 149 4.44 6.29 -20.89
CA ASP A 149 3.98 5.40 -19.83
C ASP A 149 4.62 5.81 -18.49
N PRO A 150 3.85 6.02 -17.39
CA PRO A 150 4.39 6.38 -16.09
C PRO A 150 5.50 5.44 -15.60
N PHE A 151 5.45 4.15 -15.94
CA PHE A 151 6.45 3.15 -15.54
C PHE A 151 7.77 3.23 -16.34
N SER A 152 7.86 4.14 -17.31
CA SER A 152 9.12 4.56 -17.94
C SER A 152 9.96 5.47 -17.04
N GLY A 153 9.34 6.04 -16.00
CA GLY A 153 9.93 7.04 -15.10
C GLY A 153 9.44 8.47 -15.37
N VAL A 154 8.60 8.66 -16.39
CA VAL A 154 7.98 9.94 -16.73
C VAL A 154 6.52 9.95 -16.25
N ALA A 155 6.28 10.49 -15.06
CA ALA A 155 4.98 10.43 -14.38
C ALA A 155 4.30 11.81 -14.21
N VAL A 156 4.48 12.73 -15.17
CA VAL A 156 3.90 14.08 -15.12
C VAL A 156 2.71 14.20 -16.06
N GLY A 157 1.54 14.52 -15.52
CA GLY A 157 0.30 14.71 -16.28
C GLY A 157 -0.85 13.85 -15.76
N GLY A 158 -2.04 14.09 -16.28
CA GLY A 158 -3.23 13.29 -15.99
C GLY A 158 -3.25 12.01 -16.82
N TYR A 159 -3.55 10.90 -16.15
CA TYR A 159 -3.77 9.59 -16.75
C TYR A 159 -4.64 8.75 -15.82
N SER A 160 -5.24 7.67 -16.34
CA SER A 160 -5.96 6.70 -15.52
C SER A 160 -4.97 5.67 -14.95
N ASN A 161 -4.79 5.63 -13.63
CA ASN A 161 -3.91 4.65 -13.01
C ASN A 161 -4.58 3.29 -12.79
N GLY A 162 -3.77 2.24 -12.63
CA GLY A 162 -4.25 0.90 -12.29
C GLY A 162 -4.59 0.76 -10.81
N ALA A 163 -5.27 -0.34 -10.48
CA ALA A 163 -5.55 -0.76 -9.11
C ALA A 163 -4.97 -2.15 -8.83
N THR A 164 -4.55 -2.38 -7.58
CA THR A 164 -4.04 -3.69 -7.11
C THR A 164 -5.20 -4.66 -6.88
N VAL A 165 -5.85 -5.05 -7.97
CA VAL A 165 -6.99 -5.99 -8.01
C VAL A 165 -6.68 -7.02 -9.08
N ASP A 166 -6.86 -8.29 -8.74
CA ASP A 166 -6.76 -9.39 -9.69
C ASP A 166 -8.09 -9.52 -10.45
N GLN A 167 -8.05 -9.32 -11.77
CA GLN A 167 -9.20 -9.41 -12.65
C GLN A 167 -9.77 -10.83 -12.73
N ASP A 168 -8.97 -11.88 -12.50
CA ASP A 168 -9.45 -13.26 -12.65
C ASP A 168 -10.24 -13.68 -11.40
N THR A 169 -9.70 -13.39 -10.23
CA THR A 169 -10.32 -13.77 -8.95
C THR A 169 -11.26 -12.70 -8.38
N LYS A 170 -11.24 -11.49 -8.95
CA LYS A 170 -11.93 -10.27 -8.49
C LYS A 170 -11.54 -9.84 -7.07
N THR A 171 -10.40 -10.31 -6.57
CA THR A 171 -9.92 -9.99 -5.22
C THR A 171 -8.84 -8.94 -5.23
N ARG A 172 -8.64 -8.28 -4.09
CA ARG A 172 -7.43 -7.48 -3.83
C ARG A 172 -6.18 -8.29 -4.16
N SER A 173 -5.31 -7.72 -4.99
CA SER A 173 -3.93 -8.17 -5.14
C SER A 173 -3.06 -7.39 -4.14
N TYR A 174 -2.37 -8.08 -3.24
CA TYR A 174 -1.56 -7.46 -2.19
C TYR A 174 -0.37 -8.35 -1.86
N ALA A 175 0.54 -7.89 -0.99
CA ALA A 175 1.76 -8.65 -0.69
C ALA A 175 1.45 -10.08 -0.18
N GLY A 176 0.33 -10.26 0.51
CA GLY A 176 -0.09 -11.56 1.03
C GLY A 176 -0.60 -12.51 -0.04
N SER A 177 -1.35 -12.04 -1.03
CA SER A 177 -1.78 -12.89 -2.15
C SER A 177 -0.64 -13.15 -3.14
N ALA A 178 0.18 -12.14 -3.41
CA ALA A 178 1.26 -12.19 -4.39
C ALA A 178 2.48 -13.00 -3.91
N TYR A 179 2.96 -12.72 -2.70
CA TYR A 179 4.17 -13.33 -2.15
C TYR A 179 3.89 -14.38 -1.08
N GLY A 180 2.62 -14.60 -0.71
CA GLY A 180 2.23 -15.57 0.32
C GLY A 180 2.20 -17.02 -0.15
N ALA A 181 2.03 -17.30 -1.45
CA ALA A 181 1.99 -18.68 -1.95
C ALA A 181 3.28 -19.48 -1.65
N PRO A 182 4.49 -18.93 -1.88
CA PRO A 182 5.74 -19.58 -1.46
C PRO A 182 5.82 -19.91 0.03
N LEU A 183 5.14 -19.15 0.90
CA LEU A 183 5.14 -19.39 2.35
C LEU A 183 4.42 -20.70 2.73
N LYS A 184 3.56 -21.23 1.86
CA LYS A 184 2.83 -22.49 2.09
C LYS A 184 3.61 -23.72 1.64
N THR A 185 4.54 -23.56 0.71
CA THR A 185 5.19 -24.69 0.01
C THR A 185 6.68 -24.83 0.35
N ARG A 186 7.35 -23.74 0.74
CA ARG A 186 8.78 -23.74 1.06
C ARG A 186 9.02 -24.17 2.50
N ARG A 187 9.67 -25.33 2.67
CA ARG A 187 10.02 -25.87 4.01
C ARG A 187 11.03 -25.03 4.78
N ASN A 188 11.77 -24.15 4.10
CA ASN A 188 12.78 -23.27 4.70
C ASN A 188 12.22 -21.88 5.05
N VAL A 189 10.90 -21.68 5.01
CA VAL A 189 10.26 -20.43 5.41
C VAL A 189 9.24 -20.71 6.50
N GLN A 190 9.35 -19.98 7.61
CA GLN A 190 8.40 -20.05 8.72
C GLN A 190 7.75 -18.68 8.91
N VAL A 191 6.45 -18.69 9.13
CA VAL A 191 5.65 -17.48 9.37
C VAL A 191 4.97 -17.63 10.71
N ILE A 192 5.26 -16.71 11.63
CA ILE A 192 4.65 -16.67 12.95
C ILE A 192 3.80 -15.40 13.02
N THR A 193 2.49 -15.57 13.21
CA THR A 193 1.52 -14.47 13.29
C THR A 193 0.97 -14.33 14.70
N GLY A 194 0.36 -13.18 15.02
CA GLY A 194 -0.20 -12.93 16.35
C GLY A 194 0.87 -12.64 17.41
N ILE A 195 2.09 -12.33 16.98
CA ILE A 195 3.23 -12.06 17.84
C ILE A 195 3.69 -10.61 17.66
N LEU A 196 4.12 -9.96 18.75
CA LEU A 196 4.67 -8.61 18.73
C LEU A 196 6.14 -8.62 19.13
N THR A 197 7.02 -8.25 18.18
CA THR A 197 8.45 -8.05 18.46
C THR A 197 8.64 -6.84 19.38
N GLN A 198 9.41 -7.03 20.45
CA GLN A 198 9.66 -6.01 21.47
C GLN A 198 11.10 -5.52 21.50
N LYS A 199 12.05 -6.32 21.00
CA LYS A 199 13.47 -5.96 21.08
C LYS A 199 14.30 -6.73 20.06
N ILE A 200 15.37 -6.12 19.58
CA ILE A 200 16.45 -6.76 18.82
C ILE A 200 17.52 -7.19 19.82
N LEU A 201 17.96 -8.44 19.71
CA LEU A 201 19.06 -8.96 20.50
C LEU A 201 20.38 -8.58 19.83
N LEU A 202 21.21 -7.86 20.56
CA LEU A 202 22.41 -7.21 20.05
C LEU A 202 23.61 -7.56 20.94
N ASP A 203 24.65 -8.13 20.33
CA ASP A 203 25.93 -8.39 20.98
C ASP A 203 26.94 -7.34 20.54
N LYS A 204 27.66 -6.77 21.51
CA LYS A 204 28.78 -5.88 21.22
C LYS A 204 30.06 -6.70 21.09
N SER A 205 30.78 -6.51 19.99
CA SER A 205 32.09 -7.10 19.72
C SER A 205 33.07 -6.03 19.26
N ASP A 206 34.35 -6.40 19.12
CA ASP A 206 35.37 -5.51 18.55
C ASP A 206 35.06 -5.08 17.11
N ALA A 207 34.26 -5.89 16.37
CA ALA A 207 33.81 -5.59 15.01
C ALA A 207 32.57 -4.68 14.96
N GLY A 208 32.01 -4.30 16.11
CA GLY A 208 30.81 -3.49 16.23
C GLY A 208 29.63 -4.23 16.86
N LEU A 209 28.43 -3.73 16.59
CA LEU A 209 27.19 -4.24 17.15
C LEU A 209 26.57 -5.28 16.21
N ASN A 210 26.36 -6.50 16.69
CA ASN A 210 25.84 -7.61 15.90
C ASN A 210 24.43 -8.01 16.33
N ALA A 211 23.47 -8.03 15.40
CA ALA A 211 22.12 -8.51 15.67
C ALA A 211 22.07 -10.04 15.56
N ASN A 212 21.73 -10.72 16.66
CA ASN A 212 21.73 -12.19 16.74
C ASN A 212 20.33 -12.79 16.91
N GLY A 213 19.28 -11.96 16.92
CA GLY A 213 17.92 -12.40 17.13
C GLY A 213 16.96 -11.28 17.53
N VAL A 214 15.76 -11.69 17.93
CA VAL A 214 14.71 -10.80 18.46
C VAL A 214 14.00 -11.45 19.63
N GLU A 215 13.49 -10.61 20.53
CA GLU A 215 12.50 -10.99 21.53
C GLU A 215 11.12 -10.55 21.07
N ALA A 216 10.14 -11.43 21.24
CA ALA A 216 8.76 -11.15 20.88
C ALA A 216 7.79 -11.80 21.86
N VAL A 217 6.63 -11.19 22.06
CA VAL A 217 5.60 -11.73 22.96
C VAL A 217 4.57 -12.54 22.20
N LEU A 218 4.47 -13.81 22.56
CA LEU A 218 3.49 -14.79 22.08
C LEU A 218 2.71 -15.31 23.29
N ASP A 219 1.38 -15.18 23.26
CA ASP A 219 0.48 -15.64 24.33
C ASP A 219 0.87 -15.13 25.74
N GLY A 220 1.33 -13.88 25.80
CA GLY A 220 1.75 -13.23 27.05
C GLY A 220 3.12 -13.64 27.57
N GLN A 221 3.85 -14.52 26.86
CA GLN A 221 5.19 -14.95 27.21
C GLN A 221 6.22 -14.37 26.25
N VAL A 222 7.36 -13.93 26.80
CA VAL A 222 8.52 -13.51 25.99
C VAL A 222 9.17 -14.75 25.41
N GLN A 223 9.36 -14.74 24.09
CA GLN A 223 10.08 -15.77 23.35
C GLN A 223 11.24 -15.15 22.57
N THR A 224 12.33 -15.91 22.50
CA THR A 224 13.54 -15.51 21.79
C THR A 224 13.68 -16.28 20.48
N PHE A 225 13.92 -15.54 19.41
CA PHE A 225 14.17 -16.07 18.07
C PHE A 225 15.56 -15.66 17.62
N HIS A 226 16.47 -16.63 17.46
CA HIS A 226 17.84 -16.36 17.03
C HIS A 226 17.98 -16.35 15.51
N ALA A 227 18.84 -15.46 15.01
CA ALA A 227 19.22 -15.37 13.61
C ALA A 227 20.70 -15.76 13.46
N SER A 228 20.98 -16.68 12.53
CA SER A 228 22.36 -17.12 12.24
C SER A 228 23.09 -16.21 11.24
N LYS A 229 22.39 -15.27 10.62
CA LYS A 229 22.95 -14.36 9.61
C LYS A 229 22.53 -12.91 9.87
N GLU A 230 21.25 -12.63 9.70
CA GLU A 230 20.76 -11.26 9.69
C GLU A 230 19.38 -11.16 10.35
N VAL A 231 19.13 -10.01 10.96
CA VAL A 231 17.79 -9.55 11.37
C VAL A 231 17.37 -8.44 10.42
N ILE A 232 16.30 -8.65 9.65
CA ILE A 232 15.77 -7.66 8.70
C ILE A 232 14.54 -7.01 9.32
N LEU A 233 14.59 -5.69 9.53
CA LEU A 233 13.45 -4.93 10.07
C LEU A 233 12.53 -4.50 8.92
N ALA A 234 11.27 -4.95 8.99
CA ALA A 234 10.21 -4.60 8.06
C ALA A 234 8.91 -4.23 8.79
N ALA A 235 9.03 -3.52 9.92
CA ALA A 235 7.90 -3.22 10.82
C ALA A 235 7.09 -1.97 10.40
N GLY A 236 7.48 -1.31 9.31
CA GLY A 236 6.87 -0.07 8.81
C GLY A 236 7.47 1.20 9.43
N VAL A 237 7.13 2.35 8.84
CA VAL A 237 7.80 3.64 9.11
C VAL A 237 7.75 4.08 10.58
N PHE A 238 6.69 3.74 11.32
CA PHE A 238 6.57 4.10 12.74
C PHE A 238 7.19 3.07 13.70
N ASN A 239 7.10 1.78 13.39
CA ASN A 239 7.55 0.73 14.32
C ASN A 239 9.02 0.36 14.13
N THR A 240 9.58 0.47 12.93
CA THR A 240 11.00 0.20 12.70
C THR A 240 11.90 1.13 13.53
N PRO A 241 11.75 2.47 13.51
CA PRO A 241 12.59 3.34 14.36
C PRO A 241 12.33 3.09 15.85
N LYS A 242 11.07 2.92 16.26
CA LYS A 242 10.74 2.54 17.65
C LYS A 242 11.47 1.26 18.09
N LEU A 243 11.51 0.24 17.22
CA LEU A 243 12.16 -1.03 17.52
C LEU A 243 13.69 -0.88 17.63
N LEU A 244 14.29 0.01 16.84
CA LEU A 244 15.71 0.37 17.00
C LEU A 244 15.95 1.06 18.34
N GLU A 245 15.13 2.06 18.68
CA GLU A 245 15.28 2.83 19.93
C GLU A 245 15.13 1.95 21.18
N ILE A 246 14.07 1.14 21.28
CA ILE A 246 13.88 0.22 22.41
C ILE A 246 14.97 -0.87 22.50
N SER A 247 15.73 -1.07 21.42
CA SER A 247 16.89 -1.96 21.38
C SER A 247 18.21 -1.24 21.69
N GLY A 248 18.17 0.06 22.00
CA GLY A 248 19.34 0.86 22.36
C GLY A 248 20.06 1.52 21.18
N ILE A 249 19.43 1.63 20.01
CA ILE A 249 19.97 2.31 18.83
C ILE A 249 19.15 3.57 18.55
N GLY A 250 19.71 4.74 18.80
CA GLY A 250 18.98 6.01 18.64
C GLY A 250 19.69 7.19 19.32
N GLN A 251 18.98 8.30 19.47
CA GLN A 251 19.50 9.52 20.10
C GLN A 251 19.63 9.37 21.62
N SER A 252 20.81 9.67 22.19
CA SER A 252 21.11 9.52 23.63
C SER A 252 20.04 10.08 24.56
N GLU A 253 19.59 11.31 24.29
CA GLU A 253 18.64 12.00 25.17
C GLU A 253 17.28 11.32 25.22
N ILE A 254 16.76 10.87 24.07
CA ILE A 254 15.49 10.12 23.99
C ILE A 254 15.63 8.78 24.73
N LEU A 255 16.69 8.03 24.48
CA LEU A 255 16.92 6.73 25.12
C LEU A 255 17.02 6.86 26.64
N LYS A 256 17.74 7.89 27.12
CA LYS A 256 17.89 8.18 28.55
C LYS A 256 16.56 8.55 29.20
N GLN A 257 15.71 9.35 28.55
CA GLN A 257 14.37 9.69 29.05
C GLN A 257 13.50 8.44 29.30
N HIS A 258 13.72 7.37 28.54
CA HIS A 258 13.00 6.11 28.65
C HIS A 258 13.76 5.02 29.43
N ASN A 259 14.87 5.35 30.11
CA ASN A 259 15.72 4.40 30.83
C ASN A 259 16.24 3.24 29.96
N ILE A 260 16.50 3.50 28.68
CA ILE A 260 17.06 2.54 27.73
C ILE A 260 18.58 2.72 27.69
N THR A 261 19.32 1.63 27.94
CA THR A 261 20.78 1.63 27.76
C THR A 261 21.11 1.81 26.28
N GLN A 262 21.79 2.90 25.95
CA GLN A 262 22.27 3.12 24.60
C GLN A 262 23.43 2.17 24.26
N LEU A 263 23.30 1.51 23.11
CA LEU A 263 24.33 0.66 22.51
C LEU A 263 25.00 1.35 21.31
N LEU A 264 24.25 2.18 20.58
CA LEU A 264 24.73 2.94 19.44
C LEU A 264 24.02 4.31 19.37
N GLU A 265 24.81 5.39 19.37
CA GLU A 265 24.31 6.73 19.05
C GLU A 265 24.02 6.81 17.56
N LEU A 266 22.74 6.96 17.21
CA LEU A 266 22.30 7.14 15.84
C LEU A 266 21.12 8.12 15.82
N PRO A 267 21.39 9.44 15.87
CA PRO A 267 20.36 10.45 16.12
C PRO A 267 19.35 10.61 14.98
N GLY A 268 19.58 10.00 13.82
CA GLY A 268 18.61 9.98 12.72
C GLY A 268 17.49 8.95 12.88
N VAL A 269 17.56 8.03 13.86
CA VAL A 269 16.49 7.07 14.12
C VAL A 269 15.27 7.81 14.63
N GLY A 270 14.12 7.63 13.98
CA GLY A 270 12.86 8.30 14.33
C GLY A 270 12.68 9.67 13.67
N GLU A 271 13.75 10.22 13.11
CA GLU A 271 13.77 11.54 12.49
C GLU A 271 13.49 11.50 10.98
N ASN A 272 13.38 12.68 10.37
CA ASN A 272 13.16 12.86 8.93
C ASN A 272 11.90 12.16 8.38
N LEU A 273 10.87 12.01 9.23
CA LEU A 273 9.55 11.55 8.80
C LEU A 273 8.97 12.54 7.78
N GLN A 274 8.60 12.02 6.62
CA GLN A 274 7.95 12.75 5.55
C GLN A 274 6.67 12.02 5.19
N ASP A 275 5.58 12.77 5.04
CA ASP A 275 4.28 12.22 4.68
C ASP A 275 3.51 13.20 3.77
N HIS A 276 2.52 12.68 3.06
CA HIS A 276 1.66 13.45 2.17
C HIS A 276 0.39 13.88 2.88
N LEU A 277 0.24 15.19 3.10
CA LEU A 277 -1.04 15.74 3.55
C LEU A 277 -2.06 15.63 2.42
N MET A 278 -3.13 14.88 2.67
CA MET A 278 -4.25 14.73 1.75
C MET A 278 -5.43 15.61 2.16
N THR A 279 -5.95 16.38 1.21
CA THR A 279 -7.22 17.11 1.35
C THR A 279 -8.13 16.74 0.18
N GLY A 280 -9.43 16.67 0.46
CA GLY A 280 -10.45 16.39 -0.55
C GLY A 280 -11.15 17.66 -0.99
N VAL A 281 -11.51 17.72 -2.28
CA VAL A 281 -12.52 18.64 -2.80
C VAL A 281 -13.65 17.81 -3.39
N SER A 282 -14.89 18.19 -3.08
CA SER A 282 -16.09 17.46 -3.52
C SER A 282 -16.95 18.37 -4.39
N TYR A 283 -17.51 17.78 -5.44
CA TYR A 283 -18.42 18.45 -6.37
C TYR A 283 -19.69 17.62 -6.49
N GLU A 284 -20.82 18.31 -6.65
CA GLU A 284 -22.10 17.67 -6.94
C GLU A 284 -22.07 17.10 -8.37
N VAL A 285 -22.60 15.88 -8.53
CA VAL A 285 -22.74 15.23 -9.84
C VAL A 285 -24.17 15.35 -10.33
N ASN A 286 -24.36 15.30 -11.66
CA ASN A 286 -25.70 15.26 -12.24
C ASN A 286 -26.50 14.05 -11.72
N GLU A 287 -27.82 14.21 -11.64
CA GLU A 287 -28.73 13.14 -11.24
C GLU A 287 -28.50 11.85 -12.06
N GLY A 288 -28.53 10.71 -11.36
CA GLY A 288 -28.35 9.39 -11.97
C GLY A 288 -26.89 8.95 -12.16
N ILE A 289 -25.90 9.83 -11.94
CA ILE A 289 -24.49 9.44 -11.89
C ILE A 289 -24.22 8.68 -10.59
N VAL A 290 -23.69 7.47 -10.71
CA VAL A 290 -23.33 6.65 -9.54
C VAL A 290 -22.00 7.11 -8.97
N THR A 291 -21.96 7.35 -7.66
CA THR A 291 -20.76 7.72 -6.92
C THR A 291 -20.40 6.65 -5.88
N SER A 292 -19.19 6.75 -5.32
CA SER A 292 -18.76 5.90 -4.21
C SER A 292 -19.24 6.39 -2.84
N ASP A 293 -20.02 7.47 -2.76
CA ASP A 293 -20.41 8.10 -1.48
C ASP A 293 -21.09 7.14 -0.51
N PRO A 294 -22.03 6.26 -0.92
CA PRO A 294 -22.64 5.29 -0.03
C PRO A 294 -21.63 4.31 0.60
N LEU A 295 -20.60 3.89 -0.15
CA LEU A 295 -19.53 3.04 0.37
C LEU A 295 -18.58 3.80 1.31
N MET A 296 -18.25 5.04 0.97
CA MET A 296 -17.39 5.89 1.81
C MET A 296 -18.08 6.21 3.14
N ARG A 297 -19.40 6.39 3.14
CA ARG A 297 -20.24 6.55 4.33
C ARG A 297 -20.57 5.24 5.04
N GLN A 298 -20.15 4.09 4.48
CA GLN A 298 -20.41 2.76 5.01
C GLN A 298 -21.90 2.46 5.23
N GLU A 299 -22.75 2.88 4.29
CA GLU A 299 -24.18 2.60 4.34
C GLU A 299 -24.46 1.09 4.26
N PRO A 300 -25.28 0.50 5.15
CA PRO A 300 -25.49 -0.95 5.19
C PRO A 300 -25.95 -1.55 3.85
N SER A 301 -26.92 -0.91 3.18
CA SER A 301 -27.43 -1.33 1.88
C SER A 301 -26.35 -1.32 0.79
N ALA A 302 -25.42 -0.37 0.87
CA ALA A 302 -24.31 -0.27 -0.06
C ALA A 302 -23.28 -1.39 0.14
N LEU A 303 -22.94 -1.69 1.40
CA LEU A 303 -22.03 -2.78 1.74
C LEU A 303 -22.61 -4.16 1.34
N GLU A 304 -23.90 -4.38 1.62
CA GLU A 304 -24.62 -5.60 1.21
C GLU A 304 -24.66 -5.76 -0.31
N ALA A 305 -24.98 -4.69 -1.04
CA ALA A 305 -24.99 -4.70 -2.50
C ALA A 305 -23.61 -5.02 -3.08
N ALA A 306 -22.54 -4.45 -2.52
CA ALA A 306 -21.17 -4.73 -2.93
C ALA A 306 -20.77 -6.19 -2.68
N GLN A 307 -21.14 -6.75 -1.53
CA GLN A 307 -20.91 -8.17 -1.22
C GLN A 307 -21.67 -9.10 -2.17
N LYS A 308 -22.94 -8.79 -2.43
CA LYS A 308 -23.79 -9.55 -3.35
C LYS A 308 -23.24 -9.51 -4.78
N LEU A 309 -22.90 -8.33 -5.28
CA LEU A 309 -22.28 -8.15 -6.60
C LEU A 309 -20.98 -8.93 -6.72
N TYR A 310 -20.13 -8.91 -5.69
CA TYR A 310 -18.90 -9.69 -5.70
C TYR A 310 -19.17 -11.20 -5.76
N ALA A 311 -20.17 -11.69 -5.01
CA ALA A 311 -20.57 -13.11 -5.05
C ALA A 311 -21.12 -13.52 -6.44
N GLU A 312 -21.90 -12.65 -7.09
CA GLU A 312 -22.44 -12.89 -8.43
C GLU A 312 -21.36 -12.79 -9.53
N GLN A 313 -20.48 -11.79 -9.45
CA GLN A 313 -19.47 -11.52 -10.49
C GLN A 313 -18.26 -12.45 -10.45
N LYS A 314 -17.99 -13.11 -9.31
CA LYS A 314 -17.11 -14.29 -9.31
C LYS A 314 -17.57 -15.37 -10.29
N GLY A 315 -18.84 -15.38 -10.68
CA GLY A 315 -19.38 -16.25 -11.74
C GLY A 315 -19.29 -15.70 -13.17
N ASN A 316 -19.15 -14.37 -13.36
CA ASN A 316 -19.50 -13.70 -14.64
C ASN A 316 -18.43 -12.74 -15.25
N GLY A 317 -17.18 -12.69 -14.75
CA GLY A 317 -16.05 -12.16 -15.52
C GLY A 317 -15.90 -10.62 -15.67
N SER A 318 -16.85 -9.77 -15.29
CA SER A 318 -16.70 -8.29 -15.31
C SER A 318 -15.86 -7.77 -14.13
N GLY A 319 -14.91 -6.86 -14.37
CA GLY A 319 -13.94 -6.37 -13.36
C GLY A 319 -14.53 -5.39 -12.34
N VAL A 320 -14.19 -5.58 -11.05
CA VAL A 320 -14.62 -4.72 -9.94
C VAL A 320 -13.40 -4.05 -9.32
N SER A 321 -13.23 -2.74 -9.55
CA SER A 321 -12.32 -1.90 -8.79
C SER A 321 -13.09 -1.23 -7.64
N ALA A 322 -12.42 -0.94 -6.52
CA ALA A 322 -12.97 -0.14 -5.40
C ALA A 322 -13.60 1.19 -5.81
N ILE A 323 -13.25 1.71 -6.99
CA ILE A 323 -13.72 3.00 -7.51
C ILE A 323 -15.02 2.86 -8.33
N ASN A 324 -15.45 1.65 -8.70
CA ASN A 324 -16.61 1.44 -9.58
C ASN A 324 -17.60 0.40 -9.05
N PHE A 325 -18.03 0.55 -7.80
CA PHE A 325 -19.21 -0.18 -7.34
C PHE A 325 -20.49 0.50 -7.84
N ARG A 326 -21.24 -0.22 -8.68
CA ARG A 326 -22.60 0.14 -9.03
C ARG A 326 -23.49 -0.17 -7.83
N ILE A 327 -23.83 0.83 -7.03
CA ILE A 327 -24.83 0.68 -5.96
C ILE A 327 -26.00 1.57 -6.34
N ARG A 328 -27.01 0.97 -6.98
CA ARG A 328 -28.33 1.57 -6.99
C ARG A 328 -29.00 1.16 -5.68
N THR A 329 -29.15 2.09 -4.76
CA THR A 329 -30.11 1.91 -3.66
C THR A 329 -31.51 1.79 -4.28
N PRO A 330 -32.30 0.78 -3.92
CA PRO A 330 -33.71 0.77 -4.29
C PRO A 330 -34.39 1.95 -3.58
N HIS A 331 -35.11 2.76 -4.35
CA HIS A 331 -36.22 3.56 -3.81
C HIS A 331 -37.43 2.65 -3.61
#